data_AF-A0A396R0A6-F1
#
_entry.id   AF-A0A396R0A6-F1
#
_cell.length_a   1.000
_cell.length_b   1.000
_cell.length_c   1.000
_cell.angle_alpha   90.00
_cell.angle_beta   90.00
_cell.angle_gamma   90.00
#
_symmetry.space_group_name_H-M   'P 1'
#
loop_
_entity.id
_entity.type
_entity.pdbx_description
1 polymer ?
#
loop_
_entity_poly.entity_id
_entity_poly.type
_entity_poly.pdbx_seq_one_letter_code
_entity_poly.pdbx_strand_id
1 'polypeptide(L)'
;MKQSNLSDPGRCVMYQFKPVTKRIQHMHDLIRDRVIQVDSERAMITTDVVRDYEHMIPAIRRPMILKAMCERMTVRVEDFELIVGNTSKNFCGAGIDSDWVESGGFRMPFEAGNGH
;
A
#
# COMPACT_ATOMS: atom_id res chain seq x y z
N MET A 1 -25.03 29.88 -34.40
CA MET A 1 -23.95 30.38 -35.28
C MET A 1 -23.16 29.16 -35.75
N LYS A 2 -23.22 28.84 -37.06
CA LYS A 2 -22.56 27.66 -37.65
C LYS A 2 -21.04 27.85 -37.62
N GLN A 3 -20.30 26.82 -37.25
CA GLN A 3 -18.94 26.64 -37.76
C GLN A 3 -18.84 25.28 -38.43
N SER A 4 -19.01 25.33 -39.75
CA SER A 4 -18.32 24.48 -40.71
C SER A 4 -16.81 24.54 -40.45
N ASN A 5 -16.12 23.40 -40.49
CA ASN A 5 -14.73 23.23 -40.92
C ASN A 5 -14.53 21.70 -41.06
N LEU A 6 -14.73 21.17 -42.27
CA LEU A 6 -13.67 20.86 -43.24
C LEU A 6 -12.75 19.74 -42.75
N SER A 7 -12.87 18.60 -43.41
CA SER A 7 -12.02 17.42 -43.31
C SER A 7 -10.56 17.74 -43.62
N ASP A 8 -9.67 17.48 -42.67
CA ASP A 8 -8.22 17.66 -42.79
C ASP A 8 -7.53 16.29 -42.61
N PRO A 9 -6.81 15.75 -43.62
CA PRO A 9 -6.13 14.47 -43.55
C PRO A 9 -4.77 14.64 -42.83
N GLY A 10 -4.84 15.03 -41.56
CA GLY A 10 -3.68 15.25 -40.70
C GLY A 10 -4.03 15.34 -39.20
N ARG A 11 -5.26 15.00 -38.83
CA ARG A 11 -5.78 15.23 -37.48
C ARG A 11 -5.23 14.19 -36.50
N CYS A 12 -4.09 14.49 -35.87
CA CYS A 12 -3.78 13.91 -34.55
C CYS A 12 -4.89 14.35 -33.60
N VAL A 13 -5.86 13.47 -33.36
CA VAL A 13 -6.96 13.73 -32.44
C VAL A 13 -6.40 13.67 -31.03
N MET A 14 -6.04 14.83 -30.46
CA MET A 14 -5.62 14.93 -29.07
C MET A 14 -6.76 14.40 -28.19
N TYR A 15 -6.50 13.33 -27.46
CA TYR A 15 -7.49 12.73 -26.57
C TYR A 15 -7.89 13.73 -25.49
N GLN A 16 -9.18 14.05 -25.39
CA GLN A 16 -9.70 14.84 -24.28
C GLN A 16 -10.06 13.94 -23.10
N PHE A 17 -9.46 14.22 -21.95
CA PHE A 17 -9.80 13.56 -20.70
C PHE A 17 -11.21 13.92 -20.25
N LYS A 18 -11.95 12.91 -19.79
CA LYS A 18 -13.25 13.12 -19.16
C LYS A 18 -13.08 13.77 -17.77
N PRO A 19 -14.05 14.55 -17.31
CA PRO A 19 -14.02 15.11 -15.95
C PRO A 19 -14.03 14.00 -14.90
N VAL A 20 -13.34 14.27 -13.78
CA VAL A 20 -13.25 13.34 -12.65
C VAL A 20 -14.61 13.23 -11.95
N THR A 21 -14.97 12.02 -11.53
CA THR A 21 -16.21 11.79 -10.76
C THR A 21 -16.06 12.27 -9.32
N LYS A 22 -17.16 12.68 -8.67
CA LYS A 22 -17.14 13.13 -7.26
C LYS A 22 -16.47 12.14 -6.31
N ARG A 23 -16.69 10.83 -6.54
CA ARG A 23 -16.08 9.74 -5.75
C ARG A 23 -14.56 9.72 -5.85
N ILE A 24 -14.03 9.82 -7.08
CA ILE A 24 -12.58 9.83 -7.31
C ILE A 24 -11.95 11.12 -6.79
N GLN A 25 -12.65 12.25 -6.90
CA GLN A 25 -12.18 13.50 -6.32
C GLN A 25 -12.06 13.40 -4.79
N HIS A 26 -13.09 12.85 -4.12
CA HIS A 26 -13.05 12.61 -2.68
C HIS A 26 -11.89 11.71 -2.26
N MET A 27 -11.69 10.59 -2.96
CA MET A 27 -10.56 9.69 -2.73
C MET A 27 -9.21 10.40 -2.94
N HIS A 28 -9.09 11.22 -3.99
CA HIS A 28 -7.87 11.97 -4.28
C HIS A 28 -7.52 12.96 -3.16
N ASP A 29 -8.51 13.67 -2.63
CA ASP A 29 -8.30 14.65 -1.56
C ASP A 29 -7.88 13.94 -0.25
N LEU A 30 -8.52 12.81 0.08
CA LEU A 30 -8.11 11.97 1.22
C LEU A 30 -6.69 11.43 1.09
N ILE A 31 -6.30 10.98 -0.10
CA ILE A 31 -4.94 10.48 -0.37
C ILE A 31 -3.93 11.62 -0.21
N ARG A 32 -4.25 12.82 -0.68
CA ARG A 32 -3.32 13.96 -0.66
C ARG A 32 -3.09 14.49 0.76
N ASP A 33 -4.14 14.56 1.55
CA ASP A 33 -4.11 15.15 2.90
C ASP A 33 -3.76 14.11 3.98
N ARG A 34 -3.46 12.86 3.58
CA ARG A 34 -3.14 11.79 4.54
C ARG A 34 -1.81 12.01 5.24
N VAL A 35 -1.76 11.58 6.49
CA VAL A 35 -0.50 11.34 7.20
C VAL A 35 0.04 9.98 6.78
N ILE A 36 1.31 9.92 6.38
CA ILE A 36 1.97 8.66 6.04
C ILE A 36 2.16 7.86 7.34
N GLN A 37 1.48 6.71 7.42
CA GLN A 37 1.53 5.84 8.58
C GLN A 37 2.18 4.51 8.21
N VAL A 38 3.08 4.06 9.06
CA VAL A 38 3.72 2.75 8.98
C VAL A 38 3.11 1.85 10.04
N ASP A 39 2.74 0.64 9.66
CA ASP A 39 2.08 -0.33 10.51
C ASP A 39 2.99 -1.51 10.86
N SER A 40 2.92 -1.95 12.11
CA SER A 40 3.70 -3.06 12.65
C SER A 40 2.99 -4.41 12.57
N GLU A 41 1.68 -4.45 12.24
CA GLU A 41 0.88 -5.69 12.24
C GLU A 41 1.55 -6.82 11.45
N ARG A 42 2.01 -6.54 10.23
CA ARG A 42 2.75 -7.51 9.39
C ARG A 42 4.02 -8.02 10.03
N ALA A 43 4.82 -7.13 10.62
CA ALA A 43 6.08 -7.47 11.26
C ALA A 43 5.86 -8.37 12.49
N MET A 44 4.82 -8.08 13.28
CA MET A 44 4.43 -8.89 14.44
C MET A 44 4.01 -10.30 14.01
N ILE A 45 3.10 -10.41 13.04
CA ILE A 45 2.64 -11.70 12.51
C ILE A 45 3.81 -12.51 11.96
N THR A 46 4.69 -11.88 11.19
CA THR A 46 5.86 -12.53 10.58
C THR A 46 6.80 -13.05 11.65
N THR A 47 7.08 -12.26 12.69
CA THR A 47 7.97 -12.64 13.78
C THR A 47 7.44 -13.84 14.56
N ASP A 48 6.13 -13.88 14.83
CA ASP A 48 5.51 -15.01 15.52
C ASP A 48 5.57 -16.28 14.68
N VAL A 49 5.27 -16.21 13.38
CA VAL A 49 5.35 -17.37 12.48
C VAL A 49 6.80 -17.85 12.31
N VAL A 50 7.76 -16.94 12.21
CA VAL A 50 9.18 -17.32 12.13
C VAL A 50 9.64 -18.03 13.40
N ARG A 51 9.14 -17.62 14.58
CA ARG A 51 9.39 -18.29 15.86
C ARG A 51 8.78 -19.70 15.90
N ASP A 52 7.53 -19.84 15.47
CA ASP A 52 6.81 -21.12 15.49
C ASP A 52 7.40 -22.14 14.51
N TYR A 53 7.96 -21.67 13.38
CA TYR A 53 8.48 -22.49 12.29
C TYR A 53 9.98 -22.31 12.07
N GLU A 54 10.75 -22.01 13.12
CA GLU A 54 12.19 -21.75 13.04
C GLU A 54 12.98 -22.93 12.41
N HIS A 55 12.51 -24.15 12.68
CA HIS A 55 13.10 -25.40 12.18
C HIS A 55 12.74 -25.72 10.72
N MET A 56 11.86 -24.95 10.07
CA MET A 56 11.46 -25.18 8.68
C MET A 56 12.39 -24.49 7.68
N ILE A 57 12.54 -25.12 6.51
CA ILE A 57 13.29 -24.56 5.39
C ILE A 57 12.60 -23.26 4.92
N PRO A 58 13.34 -22.18 4.61
CA PRO A 58 12.76 -20.89 4.21
C PRO A 58 11.77 -20.96 3.03
N ALA A 59 11.93 -21.94 2.13
CA ALA A 59 11.02 -22.17 1.01
C ALA A 59 9.59 -22.54 1.44
N ILE A 60 9.44 -23.27 2.56
CA ILE A 60 8.13 -23.62 3.13
C ILE A 60 7.68 -22.55 4.12
N ARG A 61 8.62 -21.89 4.81
CA ARG A 61 8.30 -20.86 5.79
C ARG A 61 7.61 -19.64 5.16
N ARG A 62 8.04 -19.18 3.98
CA ARG A 62 7.44 -18.05 3.27
C ARG A 62 5.94 -18.21 2.95
N PRO A 63 5.48 -19.32 2.33
CA PRO A 63 4.04 -19.50 2.13
C PRO A 63 3.26 -19.62 3.44
N MET A 64 3.88 -20.13 4.53
CA MET A 64 3.24 -20.14 5.85
C MET A 64 3.08 -18.74 6.44
N ILE A 65 4.07 -17.86 6.26
CA ILE A 65 3.97 -16.44 6.62
C ILE A 65 2.83 -15.78 5.85
N LEU A 66 2.78 -15.98 4.52
CA LEU A 66 1.70 -15.42 3.69
C LEU A 66 0.32 -15.93 4.13
N LYS A 67 0.18 -17.23 4.41
CA LYS A 67 -1.06 -17.81 4.93
C LYS A 67 -1.48 -17.13 6.23
N ALA A 68 -0.56 -16.99 7.18
CA ALA A 68 -0.84 -16.35 8.47
C ALA A 68 -1.19 -14.86 8.32
N MET A 69 -0.56 -14.14 7.39
CA MET A 69 -0.93 -12.76 7.05
C MET A 69 -2.37 -12.70 6.53
N CYS A 70 -2.74 -13.55 5.58
CA CYS A 70 -4.11 -13.59 5.05
C CYS A 70 -5.17 -13.95 6.11
N GLU A 71 -4.80 -14.76 7.11
CA GLU A 71 -5.72 -15.19 8.18
C GLU A 71 -5.87 -14.17 9.32
N ARG A 72 -4.81 -13.40 9.61
CA ARG A 72 -4.73 -12.56 10.82
C ARG A 72 -4.75 -11.06 10.57
N MET A 73 -4.45 -10.61 9.36
CA MET A 73 -4.36 -9.17 9.04
C MET A 73 -5.72 -8.49 9.11
N THR A 74 -5.73 -7.26 9.63
CA THR A 74 -6.92 -6.43 9.66
C THR A 74 -7.29 -5.98 8.24
N VAL A 75 -8.46 -6.38 7.76
CA VAL A 75 -9.00 -5.92 6.47
C VAL A 75 -9.90 -4.70 6.71
N ARG A 76 -9.62 -3.61 6.00
CA ARG A 76 -10.40 -2.37 6.04
C ARG A 76 -10.97 -2.10 4.65
N VAL A 77 -12.23 -1.68 4.61
CA VAL A 77 -12.95 -1.31 3.38
C VAL A 77 -13.58 0.06 3.60
N GLU A 78 -13.34 0.98 2.68
CA GLU A 78 -13.94 2.31 2.72
C GLU A 78 -15.22 2.40 1.88
N ASP A 79 -16.16 3.26 2.27
CA ASP A 79 -17.46 3.41 1.59
C ASP A 79 -17.33 3.91 0.12
N PHE A 80 -16.25 4.59 -0.21
CA PHE A 80 -16.01 5.16 -1.55
C PHE A 80 -15.21 4.23 -2.48
N GLU A 81 -14.71 3.09 -1.98
CA GLU A 81 -13.90 2.16 -2.75
C GLU A 81 -14.78 1.19 -3.55
N LEU A 82 -14.53 1.09 -4.86
CA LEU A 82 -15.08 0.00 -5.67
C LEU A 82 -14.13 -1.20 -5.75
N ILE A 83 -12.83 -0.92 -5.73
CA ILE A 83 -11.78 -1.94 -5.69
C ILE A 83 -11.23 -1.87 -4.27
N VAL A 84 -11.44 -2.96 -3.54
CA VAL A 84 -11.06 -3.08 -2.14
C VAL A 84 -9.78 -3.88 -2.01
N GLY A 85 -9.00 -3.56 -0.98
CA GLY A 85 -7.75 -4.25 -0.69
C GLY A 85 -6.77 -3.29 -0.04
N ASN A 86 -6.39 -3.62 1.19
CA ASN A 86 -5.40 -2.87 1.94
C ASN A 86 -4.21 -3.76 2.28
N THR A 87 -3.02 -3.16 2.32
CA THR A 87 -1.77 -3.80 2.70
C THR A 87 -1.43 -3.61 4.17
N SER A 88 -2.17 -2.76 4.89
CA SER A 88 -2.01 -2.48 6.32
C SER A 88 -3.37 -2.17 6.97
N LYS A 89 -3.39 -1.94 8.29
CA LYS A 89 -4.62 -1.54 8.98
C LYS A 89 -5.16 -0.15 8.61
N ASN A 90 -4.29 0.75 8.13
CA ASN A 90 -4.61 2.17 7.93
C ASN A 90 -4.84 2.52 6.45
N PHE A 91 -5.61 3.58 6.20
CA PHE A 91 -5.86 4.05 4.83
C PHE A 91 -4.55 4.50 4.15
N CYS A 92 -4.21 3.85 3.04
CA CYS A 92 -2.93 4.01 2.35
C CYS A 92 -1.68 3.87 3.25
N GLY A 93 -1.78 3.04 4.31
CA GLY A 93 -0.65 2.73 5.18
C GLY A 93 0.31 1.73 4.52
N ALA A 94 1.56 1.74 4.98
CA ALA A 94 2.57 0.78 4.56
C ALA A 94 2.88 -0.18 5.72
N GLY A 95 2.81 -1.49 5.46
CA GLY A 95 3.25 -2.50 6.42
C GLY A 95 4.73 -2.82 6.25
N ILE A 96 5.39 -3.20 7.35
CA ILE A 96 6.80 -3.58 7.36
C ILE A 96 6.95 -5.09 7.12
N ASP A 97 7.76 -5.45 6.12
CA ASP A 97 8.15 -6.83 5.84
C ASP A 97 9.52 -7.12 6.49
N SER A 98 9.47 -7.60 7.73
CA SER A 98 10.67 -7.84 8.55
C SER A 98 11.52 -9.03 8.09
N ASP A 99 11.02 -9.86 7.18
CA ASP A 99 11.72 -11.03 6.65
C ASP A 99 12.61 -10.74 5.42
N TRP A 100 12.39 -9.59 4.76
CA TRP A 100 13.17 -9.15 3.59
C TRP A 100 14.25 -8.13 3.92
N VAL A 101 14.01 -7.32 4.95
CA VAL A 101 14.94 -6.27 5.36
C VAL A 101 15.62 -6.74 6.64
N GLU A 102 16.87 -7.19 6.52
CA GLU A 102 17.79 -7.12 7.66
C GLU A 102 17.62 -5.74 8.27
N SER A 103 17.39 -5.67 9.58
CA SER A 103 16.91 -4.51 10.34
C SER A 103 17.71 -3.20 10.21
N GLY A 104 18.61 -3.06 9.24
CA GLY A 104 19.42 -1.87 8.95
C GLY A 104 18.69 -0.74 8.19
N GLY A 105 17.73 -1.05 7.30
CA GLY A 105 17.05 0.00 6.49
C GLY A 105 15.99 0.80 7.27
N PHE A 106 15.34 0.14 8.23
CA PHE A 106 14.37 0.74 9.16
C PHE A 106 14.88 0.63 10.61
N ARG A 107 16.21 0.59 10.81
CA ARG A 107 16.75 0.91 12.13
C ARG A 107 16.39 2.37 12.35
N MET A 108 15.33 2.61 13.13
CA MET A 108 15.05 3.92 13.67
C MET A 108 16.39 4.49 14.17
N PRO A 109 16.69 5.78 13.98
CA PRO A 109 17.72 6.41 14.77
C PRO A 109 17.22 6.35 16.22
N PHE A 110 17.45 5.22 16.90
CA PHE A 110 17.74 5.25 18.31
C PHE A 110 18.90 6.22 18.37
N GLU A 111 18.61 7.43 18.87
CA GLU A 111 19.65 8.32 19.35
C GLU A 111 20.67 7.42 20.03
N ALA A 112 21.91 7.46 19.53
CA ALA A 112 23.03 7.06 20.33
C ALA A 112 23.02 8.02 21.51
N GLY A 113 22.18 7.70 22.51
CA GLY A 113 22.16 8.36 23.78
C GLY A 113 23.56 8.17 24.32
N ASN A 114 24.33 9.24 24.27
CA ASN A 114 25.46 9.44 25.14
C ASN A 114 24.94 9.22 26.57
N GLY A 115 25.10 7.99 27.05
CA GLY A 115 24.82 7.58 28.41
C GLY A 115 26.10 7.00 28.97
N HIS A 116 26.65 7.75 29.93
CA HIS A 116 27.64 7.38 30.94
C HIS A 116 27.86 5.89 31.20
#